data_AF-A0A0C1ZMH9-F1
#
_entry.id   AF-A0A0C1ZMH9-F1
#
_cell.length_a   1.000
_cell.length_b   1.000
_cell.length_c   1.000
_cell.angle_alpha   90.00
_cell.angle_beta   90.00
_cell.angle_gamma   90.00
#
_symmetry.space_group_name_H-M   'P 1'
#
loop_
_entity.id
_entity.type
_entity.pdbx_description
1 polymer ?
#
loop_
_entity_poly.entity_id
_entity_poly.type
_entity_poly.pdbx_seq_one_letter_code
_entity_poly.pdbx_strand_id
1 'polypeptide(L)'
;MQITRNTTAMVAGVNAQTDADARQWCVVVVKGTFKTSPSGALQLASEQRPLVETDEHYGDPEQTPLRYENDFALHKPLTDVLVVGIAVAPGRVPVQELLVRLEVAGRAKDVLVIGERRFVHVAGELRISPPVPFVELPLRFDRAFGGLDAPRGPASIQAERRNLSGVGFSVAPRGSRLDGAPLPNLEDPRARITAASDRPAPVGFGHVGRSSLPRLSYAGTFDETWKRDRRPFLPADFNPRFFQSAPEDQQHPRLRDGELIRCLHMADDAVVQYIVPSLDIPVRAVYANRSVVLRPELDTIVLEPHLALATLTWRARTPLPRKPSHLREIWIGPTPSGEPIDFRDGRPVFTRLGDATSWLAKQATQEGS
;
A
#
# COMPACT_ATOMS: atom_id res chain seq x y z
N MET A 1 -13.56 21.79 7.90
CA MET A 1 -13.36 20.38 7.52
C MET A 1 -12.51 19.70 8.58
N GLN A 2 -13.16 18.96 9.47
CA GLN A 2 -12.51 18.15 10.52
C GLN A 2 -13.36 16.90 10.76
N ILE A 3 -12.75 15.84 11.28
CA ILE A 3 -13.48 14.67 11.78
C ILE A 3 -13.97 15.03 13.19
N THR A 4 -15.27 15.20 13.37
CA THR A 4 -15.88 15.50 14.68
C THR A 4 -16.40 14.25 15.38
N ARG A 5 -16.52 13.13 14.65
CA ARG A 5 -17.08 11.88 15.15
C ARG A 5 -16.47 10.68 14.46
N ASN A 6 -15.95 9.75 15.26
CA ASN A 6 -15.48 8.44 14.79
C ASN A 6 -15.88 7.37 15.82
N THR A 7 -16.80 6.48 15.43
CA THR A 7 -17.33 5.42 16.30
C THR A 7 -16.72 4.04 16.02
N THR A 8 -15.70 3.95 15.17
CA THR A 8 -15.19 2.67 14.63
C THR A 8 -14.02 2.06 15.40
N ALA A 9 -13.51 2.74 16.44
CA ALA A 9 -12.26 2.41 17.15
C ALA A 9 -10.99 2.32 16.27
N MET A 10 -11.10 2.60 14.98
CA MET A 10 -10.01 2.70 14.00
C MET A 10 -9.48 4.14 13.91
N VAL A 11 -8.29 4.31 13.34
CA VAL A 11 -7.77 5.66 13.06
C VAL A 11 -8.38 6.21 11.77
N ALA A 12 -8.57 7.52 11.71
CA ALA A 12 -9.12 8.17 10.54
C ALA A 12 -8.54 9.57 10.34
N GLY A 13 -8.52 10.01 9.09
CA GLY A 13 -7.93 11.28 8.69
C GLY A 13 -8.59 11.84 7.45
N VAL A 14 -8.36 13.13 7.21
CA VAL A 14 -8.83 13.84 6.02
C VAL A 14 -7.72 14.61 5.36
N ASN A 15 -7.72 14.66 4.03
CA ASN A 15 -6.76 15.44 3.26
C ASN A 15 -7.45 16.12 2.07
N ALA A 16 -7.05 17.36 1.77
CA ALA A 16 -7.57 18.10 0.63
C ALA A 16 -6.67 17.86 -0.59
N GLN A 17 -7.23 17.38 -1.69
CA GLN A 17 -6.48 17.05 -2.90
C GLN A 17 -7.14 17.62 -4.15
N THR A 18 -6.35 17.81 -5.20
CA THR A 18 -6.81 18.32 -6.48
C THR A 18 -6.63 17.25 -7.54
N ASP A 19 -7.68 17.00 -8.33
CA ASP A 19 -7.60 16.06 -9.45
C ASP A 19 -7.04 16.70 -10.73
N ALA A 20 -6.97 15.91 -11.81
CA ALA A 20 -6.48 16.37 -13.10
C ALA A 20 -7.38 17.41 -13.79
N ASP A 21 -8.64 17.54 -13.36
CA ASP A 21 -9.61 18.52 -13.84
C ASP A 21 -9.67 19.77 -12.94
N ALA A 22 -8.67 19.96 -12.07
CA ALA A 22 -8.58 21.03 -11.09
C ALA A 22 -9.73 21.07 -10.06
N ARG A 23 -10.44 19.95 -9.87
CA ARG A 23 -11.48 19.84 -8.85
C ARG A 23 -10.85 19.47 -7.52
N GLN A 24 -11.28 20.16 -6.48
CA GLN A 24 -10.83 19.87 -5.13
C GLN A 24 -11.72 18.80 -4.48
N TRP A 25 -11.08 17.90 -3.76
CA TRP A 25 -11.68 16.76 -3.09
C TRP A 25 -11.23 16.71 -1.63
N CYS A 26 -12.17 16.40 -0.74
CA CYS A 26 -11.86 15.92 0.59
C CYS A 26 -11.75 14.41 0.51
N VAL A 27 -10.54 13.90 0.69
CA VAL A 27 -10.27 12.47 0.82
C VAL A 27 -10.41 12.12 2.28
N VAL A 28 -11.28 11.16 2.59
CA VAL A 28 -11.47 10.60 3.93
C VAL A 28 -10.86 9.20 3.94
N VAL A 29 -9.98 8.95 4.90
CA VAL A 29 -9.31 7.67 5.08
C VAL A 29 -9.69 7.11 6.45
N VAL A 30 -10.06 5.84 6.48
CA VAL A 30 -10.24 5.06 7.71
C VAL A 30 -9.29 3.87 7.64
N LYS A 31 -8.49 3.66 8.67
CA LYS A 31 -7.50 2.59 8.71
C LYS A 31 -7.60 1.79 9.99
N GLY A 32 -7.76 0.49 9.84
CA GLY A 32 -7.82 -0.46 10.95
C GLY A 32 -6.61 -1.40 10.94
N THR A 33 -6.03 -1.63 12.10
CA THR A 33 -5.06 -2.69 12.36
C THR A 33 -5.77 -3.87 13.03
N PHE A 34 -5.56 -5.06 12.48
CA PHE A 34 -6.22 -6.29 12.89
C PHE A 34 -5.18 -7.38 13.19
N LYS A 35 -5.46 -8.21 14.19
CA LYS A 35 -4.79 -9.49 14.40
C LYS A 35 -5.60 -10.59 13.74
N THR A 36 -4.93 -11.51 13.05
CA THR A 36 -5.57 -12.68 12.47
C THR A 36 -5.54 -13.86 13.44
N SER A 37 -6.63 -14.61 13.52
CA SER A 37 -6.68 -15.89 14.22
C SER A 37 -6.12 -17.03 13.33
N PRO A 38 -5.88 -18.23 13.89
CA PRO A 38 -5.53 -19.39 13.07
C PRO A 38 -6.57 -19.74 11.99
N SER A 39 -7.86 -19.38 12.19
CA SER A 39 -8.91 -19.56 11.18
C SER A 39 -8.97 -18.44 10.13
N GLY A 40 -8.14 -17.41 10.28
CA GLY A 40 -8.11 -16.23 9.41
C GLY A 40 -9.07 -15.13 9.80
N ALA A 41 -9.87 -15.31 10.86
CA ALA A 41 -10.79 -14.28 11.32
C ALA A 41 -10.00 -13.07 11.83
N LEU A 42 -10.31 -11.88 11.32
CA LEU A 42 -9.67 -10.64 11.72
C LEU A 42 -10.37 -10.04 12.95
N GLN A 43 -9.60 -9.82 14.00
CA GLN A 43 -10.03 -9.11 15.19
C GLN A 43 -9.32 -7.74 15.25
N LEU A 44 -10.07 -6.68 15.48
CA LEU A 44 -9.49 -5.34 15.62
C LEU A 44 -8.48 -5.33 16.77
N ALA A 45 -7.26 -4.85 16.49
CA ALA A 45 -6.20 -4.77 17.49
C ALA A 45 -6.51 -3.68 18.53
N SER A 46 -6.08 -3.89 19.78
CA SER A 46 -6.20 -2.86 20.83
C SER A 46 -5.36 -1.63 20.53
N GLU A 47 -4.22 -1.82 19.87
CA GLU A 47 -3.33 -0.77 19.39
C GLU A 47 -3.46 -0.63 17.88
N GLN A 48 -3.81 0.58 17.43
CA GLN A 48 -3.98 0.89 16.02
C GLN A 48 -2.74 1.58 15.48
N ARG A 49 -2.30 1.18 14.28
CA ARG A 49 -1.20 1.88 13.62
C ARG A 49 -1.66 3.27 13.15
N PRO A 50 -0.84 4.32 13.36
CA PRO A 50 -1.17 5.66 12.91
C PRO A 50 -1.25 5.71 11.39
N LEU A 51 -1.99 6.68 10.84
CA LEU A 51 -2.00 6.93 9.40
C LEU A 51 -0.59 7.29 8.91
N VAL A 52 -0.23 6.79 7.74
CA VAL A 52 1.05 7.10 7.09
C VAL A 52 0.87 8.41 6.34
N GLU A 53 1.36 9.51 6.91
CA GLU A 53 1.23 10.85 6.33
C GLU A 53 2.31 11.16 5.29
N THR A 54 3.44 10.46 5.36
CA THR A 54 4.55 10.55 4.40
C THR A 54 5.10 9.16 4.13
N ASP A 55 5.61 8.96 2.92
CA ASP A 55 6.14 7.67 2.46
C ASP A 55 7.28 7.18 3.40
N GLU A 56 7.08 6.03 4.05
CA GLU A 56 8.02 5.43 5.00
C GLU A 56 8.91 4.40 4.29
N HIS A 57 10.23 4.53 4.42
CA HIS A 57 11.21 3.63 3.80
C HIS A 57 11.86 2.73 4.87
N TYR A 58 12.48 1.63 4.46
CA TYR A 58 13.18 0.74 5.41
C TYR A 58 14.44 1.38 6.03
N GLY A 59 14.96 2.43 5.40
CA GLY A 59 16.10 3.23 5.83
C GLY A 59 16.16 4.51 5.02
N ASP A 60 17.33 4.81 4.45
CA ASP A 60 17.51 5.95 3.55
C ASP A 60 16.60 5.82 2.30
N PRO A 61 15.72 6.81 2.01
CA PRO A 61 14.86 6.79 0.82
C PRO A 61 15.60 6.72 -0.52
N GLU A 62 16.86 7.13 -0.59
CA GLU A 62 17.66 7.03 -1.82
C GLU A 62 18.16 5.61 -2.08
N GLN A 63 18.27 4.78 -1.04
CA GLN A 63 18.94 3.48 -1.10
C GLN A 63 18.01 2.31 -0.80
N THR A 64 16.91 2.54 -0.07
CA THR A 64 16.02 1.49 0.41
C THR A 64 14.63 1.62 -0.22
N PRO A 65 13.90 0.50 -0.40
CA PRO A 65 12.57 0.54 -0.96
C PRO A 65 11.55 1.11 0.02
N LEU A 66 10.39 1.49 -0.52
CA LEU A 66 9.24 1.91 0.24
C LEU A 66 8.72 0.76 1.12
N ARG A 67 8.57 1.04 2.42
CA ARG A 67 7.96 0.11 3.39
C ARG A 67 6.45 0.32 3.45
N TYR A 68 6.01 1.56 3.69
CA TYR A 68 4.60 1.96 3.67
C TYR A 68 4.41 3.22 2.84
N GLU A 69 3.41 3.22 1.96
CA GLU A 69 3.03 4.43 1.23
C GLU A 69 2.10 5.31 2.04
N ASN A 70 2.15 6.62 1.79
CA ASN A 70 1.16 7.60 2.22
C ASN A 70 -0.29 7.10 2.01
N ASP A 71 -1.09 7.17 3.07
CA ASP A 71 -2.47 6.67 3.14
C ASP A 71 -3.50 7.57 2.43
N PHE A 72 -3.10 8.74 1.94
CA PHE A 72 -3.97 9.72 1.29
C PHE A 72 -3.74 9.73 -0.22
N ALA A 73 -3.93 8.59 -0.89
CA ALA A 73 -4.12 8.62 -2.34
C ALA A 73 -5.45 9.29 -2.71
N LEU A 74 -5.55 10.02 -3.82
CA LEU A 74 -6.81 10.65 -4.23
C LEU A 74 -7.91 9.62 -4.49
N HIS A 75 -7.55 8.56 -5.20
CA HIS A 75 -8.43 7.44 -5.55
C HIS A 75 -7.60 6.28 -6.10
N LYS A 76 -7.85 5.07 -5.58
CA LYS A 76 -7.27 3.82 -6.06
C LYS A 76 -8.33 3.03 -6.81
N PRO A 77 -8.24 2.80 -8.13
CA PRO A 77 -9.29 2.11 -8.90
C PRO A 77 -9.43 0.61 -8.57
N LEU A 78 -8.40 0.01 -7.95
CA LEU A 78 -8.35 -1.42 -7.59
C LEU A 78 -7.94 -1.56 -6.12
N THR A 79 -8.06 -2.76 -5.55
CA THR A 79 -7.57 -3.07 -4.21
C THR A 79 -6.15 -3.59 -4.29
N ASP A 80 -5.22 -2.87 -3.66
CA ASP A 80 -3.83 -3.30 -3.50
C ASP A 80 -3.74 -4.30 -2.35
N VAL A 81 -3.17 -5.49 -2.60
CA VAL A 81 -2.77 -6.42 -1.53
C VAL A 81 -1.26 -6.51 -1.47
N LEU A 82 -0.69 -6.14 -0.32
CA LEU A 82 0.73 -5.98 -0.12
C LEU A 82 1.19 -6.88 1.03
N VAL A 83 2.43 -7.36 0.98
CA VAL A 83 3.07 -8.03 2.11
C VAL A 83 4.30 -7.25 2.53
N VAL A 84 4.35 -6.89 3.80
CA VAL A 84 5.54 -6.41 4.50
C VAL A 84 5.99 -7.54 5.41
N GLY A 85 7.09 -8.21 5.08
CA GLY A 85 7.49 -9.37 5.88
C GLY A 85 8.77 -10.03 5.44
N ILE A 86 8.91 -11.26 5.89
CA ILE A 86 10.07 -12.14 5.73
C ILE A 86 9.60 -13.47 5.16
N ALA A 87 10.45 -14.14 4.41
CA ALA A 87 10.37 -15.56 4.15
C ALA A 87 10.90 -16.30 5.38
N VAL A 88 10.22 -17.36 5.81
CA VAL A 88 10.61 -18.16 6.98
C VAL A 88 10.68 -19.63 6.59
N ALA A 89 11.85 -20.24 6.79
CA ALA A 89 12.10 -21.63 6.47
C ALA A 89 11.26 -22.57 7.38
N PRO A 90 10.61 -23.61 6.82
CA PRO A 90 9.79 -24.53 7.61
C PRO A 90 10.55 -25.15 8.78
N GLY A 91 9.95 -25.13 9.97
CA GLY A 91 10.57 -25.65 11.20
C GLY A 91 11.86 -24.93 11.61
N ARG A 92 12.13 -23.75 11.05
CA ARG A 92 13.37 -22.98 11.21
C ARG A 92 14.64 -23.76 10.84
N VAL A 93 14.52 -24.76 9.95
CA VAL A 93 15.66 -25.50 9.42
C VAL A 93 16.25 -24.72 8.23
N PRO A 94 17.56 -24.41 8.21
CA PRO A 94 18.15 -23.64 7.11
C PRO A 94 17.93 -24.30 5.74
N VAL A 95 17.49 -23.50 4.76
CA VAL A 95 17.28 -23.91 3.37
C VAL A 95 18.06 -23.02 2.41
N GLN A 96 18.41 -23.54 1.23
CA GLN A 96 19.06 -22.75 0.18
C GLN A 96 18.07 -21.99 -0.69
N GLU A 97 16.88 -22.55 -0.89
CA GLU A 97 15.80 -21.99 -1.69
C GLU A 97 14.46 -22.29 -1.00
N LEU A 98 13.52 -21.35 -1.09
CA LEU A 98 12.19 -21.45 -0.51
C LEU A 98 11.17 -20.77 -1.41
N LEU A 99 10.14 -21.51 -1.82
CA LEU A 99 9.00 -20.90 -2.51
C LEU A 99 8.10 -20.24 -1.48
N VAL A 100 7.85 -18.93 -1.62
CA VAL A 100 6.84 -18.21 -0.86
C VAL A 100 5.66 -17.87 -1.75
N ARG A 101 4.45 -17.91 -1.20
CA ARG A 101 3.21 -17.69 -1.97
C ARG A 101 2.29 -16.69 -1.28
N LEU A 102 1.75 -15.76 -2.06
CA LEU A 102 0.57 -14.97 -1.71
C LEU A 102 -0.60 -15.47 -2.56
N GLU A 103 -1.68 -15.90 -1.92
CA GLU A 103 -2.94 -16.26 -2.56
C GLU A 103 -4.03 -15.30 -2.11
N VAL A 104 -4.71 -14.66 -3.05
CA VAL A 104 -5.79 -13.69 -2.77
C VAL A 104 -6.98 -14.05 -3.64
N ALA A 105 -8.10 -14.42 -3.02
CA ALA A 105 -9.34 -14.77 -3.72
C ALA A 105 -9.13 -15.77 -4.89
N GLY A 106 -8.27 -16.77 -4.67
CA GLY A 106 -7.96 -17.82 -5.66
C GLY A 106 -6.87 -17.47 -6.68
N ARG A 107 -6.36 -16.22 -6.73
CA ARG A 107 -5.18 -15.87 -7.53
C ARG A 107 -3.92 -16.03 -6.71
N ALA A 108 -2.97 -16.82 -7.19
CA ALA A 108 -1.69 -17.05 -6.53
C ALA A 108 -0.53 -16.33 -7.23
N LYS A 109 0.39 -15.81 -6.42
CA LYS A 109 1.70 -15.30 -6.82
C LYS A 109 2.78 -16.04 -6.05
N ASP A 110 3.74 -16.57 -6.79
CA ASP A 110 4.89 -17.30 -6.26
C ASP A 110 6.16 -16.48 -6.46
N VAL A 111 7.02 -16.46 -5.43
CA VAL A 111 8.37 -15.94 -5.51
C VAL A 111 9.31 -16.99 -4.95
N LEU A 112 10.38 -17.28 -5.69
CA LEU A 112 11.46 -18.14 -5.21
C LEU A 112 12.45 -17.27 -4.43
N VAL A 113 12.57 -17.55 -3.14
CA VAL A 113 13.52 -16.89 -2.23
C VAL A 113 14.76 -17.75 -2.16
N ILE A 114 15.87 -17.22 -2.65
CA ILE A 114 17.15 -17.91 -2.74
C ILE A 114 18.12 -17.26 -1.76
N GLY A 115 18.89 -18.09 -1.06
CA GLY A 115 19.98 -17.65 -0.20
C GLY A 115 20.97 -16.73 -0.90
N GLU A 116 21.84 -16.08 -0.13
CA GLU A 116 22.80 -15.13 -0.70
C GLU A 116 23.67 -15.80 -1.76
N ARG A 117 23.80 -15.13 -2.91
CA ARG A 117 24.61 -15.58 -4.04
C ARG A 117 25.43 -14.42 -4.57
N ARG A 118 26.58 -14.76 -5.14
CA ARG A 118 27.46 -13.81 -5.82
C ARG A 118 27.91 -14.38 -7.16
N PHE A 119 28.24 -13.50 -8.09
CA PHE A 119 29.05 -13.87 -9.24
C PHE A 119 30.49 -14.14 -8.78
N VAL A 120 31.10 -15.20 -9.29
CA VAL A 120 32.47 -15.62 -8.95
C VAL A 120 33.19 -16.10 -10.20
N HIS A 121 34.48 -15.80 -10.33
CA HIS A 121 35.32 -16.37 -11.38
C HIS A 121 35.84 -17.74 -10.97
N VAL A 122 35.51 -18.77 -11.76
CA VAL A 122 36.02 -20.13 -11.59
C VAL A 122 36.66 -20.56 -12.92
N ALA A 123 37.96 -20.84 -12.90
CA ALA A 123 38.73 -21.22 -14.09
C ALA A 123 38.58 -20.24 -15.28
N GLY A 124 38.46 -18.94 -14.99
CA GLY A 124 38.30 -17.88 -16.01
C GLY A 124 36.87 -17.66 -16.50
N GLU A 125 35.90 -18.46 -16.04
CA GLU A 125 34.48 -18.30 -16.35
C GLU A 125 33.73 -17.64 -15.19
N LEU A 126 32.83 -16.71 -15.51
CA LEU A 126 31.93 -16.11 -14.53
C LEU A 126 30.79 -17.10 -14.22
N ARG A 127 30.63 -17.48 -12.96
CA ARG A 127 29.60 -18.40 -12.47
C ARG A 127 28.83 -17.79 -11.31
N ILE A 128 27.66 -18.35 -11.01
CA ILE A 128 26.88 -18.02 -9.82
C ILE A 128 27.31 -18.97 -8.69
N SER A 129 27.63 -18.43 -7.52
CA SER A 129 27.97 -19.24 -6.34
C SER A 129 26.77 -20.07 -5.89
N PRO A 130 26.98 -21.21 -5.19
CA PRO A 130 25.91 -21.88 -4.46
C PRO A 130 25.21 -20.91 -3.49
N PRO A 131 23.89 -21.03 -3.26
CA PRO A 131 23.19 -20.20 -2.27
C PRO A 131 23.66 -20.52 -0.85
N VAL A 132 23.91 -19.48 -0.06
CA VAL A 132 24.13 -19.61 1.39
C VAL A 132 22.82 -19.98 2.07
N PRO A 133 22.73 -21.08 2.84
CA PRO A 133 21.51 -21.45 3.54
C PRO A 133 21.02 -20.36 4.49
N PHE A 134 19.70 -20.18 4.58
CA PHE A 134 19.05 -19.19 5.43
C PHE A 134 17.87 -19.78 6.19
N VAL A 135 17.55 -19.19 7.33
CA VAL A 135 16.30 -19.47 8.08
C VAL A 135 15.25 -18.41 7.78
N GLU A 136 15.65 -17.14 7.69
CA GLU A 136 14.77 -16.02 7.40
C GLU A 136 15.42 -15.09 6.37
N LEU A 137 14.62 -14.53 5.45
CA LEU A 137 15.06 -13.53 4.48
C LEU A 137 14.00 -12.46 4.25
N PRO A 138 14.32 -11.14 4.27
CA PRO A 138 13.35 -10.09 4.01
C PRO A 138 12.73 -10.15 2.61
N LEU A 139 11.42 -9.94 2.50
CA LEU A 139 10.69 -9.87 1.23
C LEU A 139 10.63 -8.44 0.71
N ARG A 140 11.79 -7.88 0.35
CA ARG A 140 11.95 -6.46 -0.02
C ARG A 140 12.45 -6.31 -1.46
N PHE A 141 12.09 -5.19 -2.10
CA PHE A 141 12.51 -4.90 -3.48
C PHE A 141 14.01 -4.65 -3.64
N ASP A 142 14.75 -4.27 -2.59
CA ASP A 142 16.22 -4.20 -2.64
C ASP A 142 16.89 -5.58 -2.73
N ARG A 143 16.12 -6.66 -2.56
CA ARG A 143 16.57 -8.04 -2.76
C ARG A 143 16.05 -8.65 -4.04
N ALA A 144 15.34 -7.88 -4.87
CA ALA A 144 14.87 -8.28 -6.19
C ALA A 144 15.78 -7.73 -7.30
N PHE A 145 15.63 -8.26 -8.52
CA PHE A 145 16.40 -7.79 -9.68
C PHE A 145 16.24 -6.28 -9.89
N GLY A 146 17.35 -5.57 -10.05
CA GLY A 146 17.34 -4.15 -10.38
C GLY A 146 18.60 -3.42 -9.91
N GLY A 147 18.44 -2.13 -9.66
CA GLY A 147 19.51 -1.27 -9.18
C GLY A 147 20.08 -0.33 -10.24
N LEU A 148 21.15 0.35 -9.84
CA LEU A 148 21.91 1.29 -10.65
C LEU A 148 23.25 0.69 -11.04
N ASP A 149 23.75 1.01 -12.23
CA ASP A 149 25.09 0.64 -12.66
C ASP A 149 25.78 1.80 -13.38
N ALA A 150 27.04 2.06 -13.04
CA ALA A 150 27.82 3.23 -13.48
C ALA A 150 29.19 2.80 -14.03
N PRO A 151 29.25 2.12 -15.20
CA PRO A 151 30.46 1.43 -15.67
C PRO A 151 31.67 2.33 -15.93
N ARG A 152 31.47 3.65 -16.09
CA ARG A 152 32.52 4.66 -16.30
C ARG A 152 32.44 5.80 -15.26
N GLY A 153 31.88 5.53 -14.08
CA GLY A 153 31.67 6.52 -13.03
C GLY A 153 30.33 7.26 -13.12
N PRO A 154 30.09 8.27 -12.26
CA PRO A 154 28.76 8.86 -12.03
C PRO A 154 28.04 9.39 -13.29
N ALA A 155 28.78 9.89 -14.28
CA ALA A 155 28.21 10.39 -15.53
C ALA A 155 27.64 9.28 -16.45
N SER A 156 27.88 8.00 -16.11
CA SER A 156 27.44 6.84 -16.89
C SER A 156 26.36 6.00 -16.22
N ILE A 157 25.75 6.51 -15.14
CA ILE A 157 24.68 5.81 -14.41
C ILE A 157 23.55 5.44 -15.37
N GLN A 158 23.21 4.15 -15.35
CA GLN A 158 21.98 3.61 -15.90
C GLN A 158 21.25 2.88 -14.80
N ALA A 159 19.93 2.76 -14.96
CA ALA A 159 19.06 2.18 -13.96
C ALA A 159 18.19 1.09 -14.58
N GLU A 160 17.98 0.00 -13.85
CA GLU A 160 16.80 -0.82 -14.06
C GLU A 160 15.58 -0.06 -13.54
N ARG A 161 14.93 0.68 -14.44
CA ARG A 161 13.83 1.61 -14.10
C ARG A 161 12.61 0.92 -13.48
N ARG A 162 12.50 -0.41 -13.56
CA ARG A 162 11.45 -1.17 -12.88
C ARG A 162 11.71 -1.34 -11.38
N ASN A 163 12.96 -1.20 -10.92
CA ASN A 163 13.32 -1.31 -9.51
C ASN A 163 14.68 -0.62 -9.24
N LEU A 164 14.64 0.65 -8.82
CA LEU A 164 15.83 1.47 -8.62
C LEU A 164 16.67 1.05 -7.40
N SER A 165 16.03 0.52 -6.36
CA SER A 165 16.68 0.03 -5.14
C SER A 165 17.18 -1.41 -5.25
N GLY A 166 16.92 -2.08 -6.37
CA GLY A 166 17.22 -3.49 -6.56
C GLY A 166 18.70 -3.83 -6.63
N VAL A 167 18.98 -5.09 -6.88
CA VAL A 167 20.34 -5.64 -6.97
C VAL A 167 20.52 -6.50 -8.23
N GLY A 168 21.75 -6.66 -8.68
CA GLY A 168 22.11 -7.55 -9.80
C GLY A 168 22.00 -6.94 -11.20
N PHE A 169 21.55 -5.69 -11.35
CA PHE A 169 21.60 -5.00 -12.64
C PHE A 169 23.04 -4.62 -13.02
N SER A 170 23.38 -4.81 -14.29
CA SER A 170 24.68 -4.47 -14.86
C SER A 170 24.54 -4.09 -16.32
N VAL A 171 24.98 -2.91 -16.75
CA VAL A 171 24.93 -2.47 -18.16
C VAL A 171 25.82 -3.33 -19.04
N ALA A 172 27.04 -3.58 -18.56
CA ALA A 172 28.05 -4.35 -19.26
C ALA A 172 28.48 -5.53 -18.38
N PRO A 173 27.76 -6.66 -18.46
CA PRO A 173 28.02 -7.83 -17.62
C PRO A 173 29.18 -8.66 -18.19
N ARG A 174 30.39 -8.08 -18.26
CA ARG A 174 31.59 -8.76 -18.77
C ARG A 174 32.77 -8.59 -17.82
N GLY A 175 33.54 -9.67 -17.68
CA GLY A 175 34.84 -9.68 -17.03
C GLY A 175 34.83 -9.52 -15.51
N SER A 176 35.98 -9.13 -14.97
CA SER A 176 36.28 -9.03 -13.54
C SER A 176 35.39 -8.07 -12.74
N ARG A 177 34.66 -7.16 -13.41
CA ARG A 177 33.79 -6.17 -12.75
C ARG A 177 32.64 -6.80 -11.98
N LEU A 178 32.18 -7.96 -12.41
CA LEU A 178 31.12 -8.70 -11.72
C LEU A 178 31.65 -9.63 -10.63
N ASP A 179 32.96 -9.80 -10.49
CA ASP A 179 33.49 -10.71 -9.47
C ASP A 179 33.10 -10.24 -8.07
N GLY A 180 32.45 -11.12 -7.32
CA GLY A 180 31.90 -10.82 -6.00
C GLY A 180 30.59 -10.00 -6.00
N ALA A 181 30.07 -9.58 -7.16
CA ALA A 181 28.83 -8.81 -7.24
C ALA A 181 27.63 -9.67 -6.77
N PRO A 182 26.73 -9.12 -5.93
CA PRO A 182 25.59 -9.85 -5.40
C PRO A 182 24.52 -10.13 -6.46
N LEU A 183 23.81 -11.24 -6.30
CA LEU A 183 22.58 -11.54 -7.05
C LEU A 183 21.33 -11.27 -6.19
N PRO A 184 20.17 -11.05 -6.81
CA PRO A 184 18.88 -11.01 -6.13
C PRO A 184 18.62 -12.27 -5.29
N ASN A 185 17.89 -12.12 -4.19
CA ASN A 185 17.31 -13.24 -3.47
C ASN A 185 15.90 -13.56 -3.95
N LEU A 186 15.17 -12.57 -4.49
CA LEU A 186 13.81 -12.75 -4.96
C LEU A 186 13.81 -12.93 -6.48
N GLU A 187 13.44 -14.12 -6.93
CA GLU A 187 13.30 -14.45 -8.35
C GLU A 187 11.90 -14.99 -8.66
N ASP A 188 11.44 -14.76 -9.90
CA ASP A 188 10.30 -15.49 -10.43
C ASP A 188 10.75 -16.95 -10.66
N PRO A 189 10.08 -17.97 -10.08
CA PRO A 189 10.44 -19.37 -10.31
C PRO A 189 10.41 -19.77 -11.80
N ARG A 190 9.72 -19.02 -12.66
CA ARG A 190 9.62 -19.24 -14.12
C ARG A 190 10.63 -18.43 -14.93
N ALA A 191 11.35 -17.48 -14.33
CA ALA A 191 12.31 -16.61 -15.01
C ALA A 191 13.56 -16.39 -14.14
N ARG A 192 14.21 -17.50 -13.79
CA ARG A 192 15.41 -17.52 -12.95
C ARG A 192 16.62 -16.89 -13.65
N ILE A 193 17.51 -16.30 -12.85
CA ILE A 193 18.79 -15.78 -13.35
C ILE A 193 19.77 -16.94 -13.51
N THR A 194 20.24 -17.14 -14.74
CA THR A 194 21.21 -18.16 -15.11
C THR A 194 22.49 -17.57 -15.68
N ALA A 195 22.41 -16.34 -16.22
CA ALA A 195 23.53 -15.60 -16.76
C ALA A 195 23.50 -14.12 -16.34
N ALA A 196 24.67 -13.47 -16.30
CA ALA A 196 24.78 -12.05 -15.94
C ALA A 196 24.11 -11.09 -16.94
N SER A 197 23.79 -11.57 -18.15
CA SER A 197 23.03 -10.84 -19.16
C SER A 197 21.52 -10.87 -18.93
N ASP A 198 21.02 -11.72 -18.04
CA ASP A 198 19.58 -11.87 -17.82
C ASP A 198 18.98 -10.59 -17.22
N ARG A 199 17.77 -10.24 -17.67
CA ARG A 199 17.03 -9.02 -17.26
C ARG A 199 15.60 -9.35 -16.83
N PRO A 200 15.39 -10.27 -15.87
CA PRO A 200 14.04 -10.64 -15.45
C PRO A 200 13.28 -9.43 -14.90
N ALA A 201 11.96 -9.54 -14.81
CA ALA A 201 11.18 -8.54 -14.08
C ALA A 201 11.51 -8.63 -12.58
N PRO A 202 11.63 -7.50 -11.86
CA PRO A 202 11.67 -7.51 -10.41
C PRO A 202 10.38 -8.14 -9.85
N VAL A 203 10.52 -9.07 -8.90
CA VAL A 203 9.40 -9.65 -8.17
C VAL A 203 9.53 -9.35 -6.68
N GLY A 204 8.39 -9.15 -6.03
CA GLY A 204 8.32 -8.83 -4.61
C GLY A 204 6.86 -8.59 -4.21
N PHE A 205 6.60 -8.47 -2.92
CA PHE A 205 5.23 -8.36 -2.39
C PHE A 205 4.89 -6.99 -1.79
N GLY A 206 5.91 -6.16 -1.51
CA GLY A 206 5.75 -4.85 -0.89
C GLY A 206 5.34 -3.75 -1.88
N HIS A 207 5.49 -2.50 -1.45
CA HIS A 207 5.10 -1.34 -2.26
C HIS A 207 6.09 -1.08 -3.41
N VAL A 208 5.56 -0.77 -4.59
CA VAL A 208 6.30 -0.28 -5.75
C VAL A 208 6.35 1.24 -5.72
N GLY A 209 7.56 1.82 -5.78
CA GLY A 209 7.76 3.27 -5.72
C GLY A 209 7.18 4.02 -6.94
N ARG A 210 6.74 5.28 -6.75
CA ARG A 210 6.17 6.14 -7.80
C ARG A 210 7.13 6.42 -8.97
N SER A 211 8.43 6.37 -8.71
CA SER A 211 9.51 6.55 -9.69
C SER A 211 9.83 5.29 -10.50
N SER A 212 9.24 4.14 -10.15
CA SER A 212 9.51 2.86 -10.80
C SER A 212 8.49 2.57 -11.91
N LEU A 213 8.94 1.92 -12.98
CA LEU A 213 8.06 1.40 -14.03
C LEU A 213 7.33 0.12 -13.55
N PRO A 214 6.10 -0.13 -14.01
CA PRO A 214 5.32 0.70 -14.94
C PRO A 214 4.62 1.89 -14.26
N ARG A 215 4.60 1.96 -12.93
CA ARG A 215 3.83 2.97 -12.16
C ARG A 215 4.12 4.42 -12.60
N LEU A 216 5.38 4.76 -12.84
CA LEU A 216 5.79 6.09 -13.32
C LEU A 216 5.10 6.50 -14.63
N SER A 217 4.79 5.54 -15.52
CA SER A 217 4.13 5.85 -16.80
C SER A 217 2.71 6.39 -16.63
N TYR A 218 2.08 6.17 -15.47
CA TYR A 218 0.75 6.67 -15.14
C TYR A 218 0.75 8.11 -14.59
N ALA A 219 1.92 8.70 -14.33
CA ALA A 219 2.02 10.09 -13.88
C ALA A 219 1.60 11.09 -14.97
N GLY A 220 1.53 10.66 -16.22
CA GLY A 220 1.27 11.50 -17.38
C GLY A 220 2.52 12.22 -17.88
N THR A 221 2.34 13.07 -18.89
CA THR A 221 3.42 13.73 -19.63
C THR A 221 3.61 15.17 -19.17
N PHE A 222 4.80 15.47 -18.63
CA PHE A 222 5.18 16.81 -18.13
C PHE A 222 6.07 17.57 -19.16
N ASP A 223 5.53 17.85 -20.34
CA ASP A 223 6.23 18.52 -21.44
C ASP A 223 5.98 20.05 -21.51
N GLU A 224 6.45 20.72 -22.58
CA GLU A 224 6.21 22.16 -22.78
C GLU A 224 4.73 22.52 -22.95
N THR A 225 3.92 21.60 -23.52
CA THR A 225 2.47 21.79 -23.63
C THR A 225 1.83 21.82 -22.24
N TRP A 226 2.21 20.89 -21.36
CA TRP A 226 1.79 20.90 -19.96
C TRP A 226 2.23 22.20 -19.25
N LYS A 227 3.49 22.64 -19.45
CA LYS A 227 4.00 23.88 -18.83
C LYS A 227 3.20 25.11 -19.26
N ARG A 228 2.83 25.21 -20.53
CA ARG A 228 2.09 26.36 -21.09
C ARG A 228 0.62 26.36 -20.70
N ASP A 229 -0.04 25.20 -20.79
CA ASP A 229 -1.51 25.13 -20.81
C ASP A 229 -2.15 24.50 -19.56
N ARG A 230 -1.37 23.79 -18.73
CA ARG A 230 -1.91 22.94 -17.63
C ARG A 230 -1.31 23.23 -16.26
N ARG A 231 -0.05 23.66 -16.18
CA ARG A 231 0.61 23.98 -14.90
C ARG A 231 -0.27 24.96 -14.09
N PRO A 232 -0.49 24.72 -12.78
CA PRO A 232 0.15 23.74 -11.90
C PRO A 232 -0.61 22.40 -11.73
N PHE A 233 -1.61 22.10 -12.55
CA PHE A 233 -2.42 20.89 -12.41
C PHE A 233 -1.75 19.65 -13.04
N LEU A 234 -2.29 18.46 -12.75
CA LEU A 234 -1.79 17.21 -13.33
C LEU A 234 -1.93 17.21 -14.87
N PRO A 235 -1.07 16.47 -15.59
CA PRO A 235 -1.19 16.26 -17.02
C PRO A 235 -2.56 15.72 -17.44
N ALA A 236 -2.95 15.98 -18.69
CA ALA A 236 -4.22 15.53 -19.26
C ALA A 236 -4.32 14.00 -19.35
N ASP A 237 -3.18 13.34 -19.53
CA ASP A 237 -3.00 11.90 -19.64
C ASP A 237 -2.67 11.23 -18.29
N PHE A 238 -2.80 11.95 -17.16
CA PHE A 238 -2.66 11.36 -15.83
C PHE A 238 -3.64 10.19 -15.64
N ASN A 239 -3.13 9.06 -15.17
CA ASN A 239 -3.92 7.86 -14.95
C ASN A 239 -3.99 7.52 -13.45
N PRO A 240 -5.20 7.35 -12.86
CA PRO A 240 -5.35 6.99 -11.44
C PRO A 240 -4.62 5.71 -11.01
N ARG A 241 -4.23 4.83 -11.93
CA ARG A 241 -3.35 3.69 -11.63
C ARG A 241 -1.99 4.11 -11.06
N PHE A 242 -1.58 5.38 -11.22
CA PHE A 242 -0.44 5.97 -10.52
C PHE A 242 -0.56 5.85 -8.99
N PHE A 243 -1.78 5.82 -8.45
CA PHE A 243 -2.02 5.63 -7.02
C PHE A 243 -1.95 4.16 -6.56
N GLN A 244 -1.97 3.16 -7.46
CA GLN A 244 -1.75 1.77 -7.04
C GLN A 244 -0.27 1.57 -6.70
N SER A 245 0.00 1.11 -5.49
CA SER A 245 1.36 0.79 -5.02
C SER A 245 1.63 -0.69 -4.94
N ALA A 246 0.63 -1.57 -5.07
CA ALA A 246 0.92 -2.98 -5.24
C ALA A 246 1.52 -3.25 -6.64
N PRO A 247 2.41 -4.24 -6.77
CA PRO A 247 2.73 -4.88 -8.04
C PRO A 247 1.45 -5.22 -8.81
N GLU A 248 1.46 -5.11 -10.14
CA GLU A 248 0.25 -5.32 -10.97
C GLU A 248 -0.40 -6.70 -10.77
N ASP A 249 0.41 -7.70 -10.43
CA ASP A 249 -0.05 -9.05 -10.13
C ASP A 249 -0.72 -9.22 -8.74
N GLN A 250 -0.73 -8.15 -7.94
CA GLN A 250 -1.35 -8.04 -6.62
C GLN A 250 -2.38 -6.91 -6.53
N GLN A 251 -2.75 -6.35 -7.68
CA GLN A 251 -3.89 -5.44 -7.82
C GLN A 251 -5.12 -6.27 -8.15
N HIS A 252 -6.13 -6.22 -7.29
CA HIS A 252 -7.36 -6.99 -7.43
C HIS A 252 -8.56 -6.08 -7.70
N PRO A 253 -9.61 -6.57 -8.38
CA PRO A 253 -10.93 -5.99 -8.23
C PRO A 253 -11.29 -5.82 -6.74
N ARG A 254 -12.24 -4.93 -6.44
CA ARG A 254 -12.67 -4.69 -5.06
C ARG A 254 -12.93 -6.00 -4.33
N LEU A 255 -12.12 -6.26 -3.30
CA LEU A 255 -12.26 -7.47 -2.50
C LEU A 255 -13.57 -7.40 -1.71
N ARG A 256 -14.23 -8.55 -1.61
CA ARG A 256 -15.53 -8.72 -0.95
C ARG A 256 -15.35 -9.31 0.44
N ASP A 257 -16.32 -9.02 1.30
CA ASP A 257 -16.44 -9.64 2.61
C ASP A 257 -16.37 -11.16 2.51
N GLY A 258 -15.58 -11.78 3.40
CA GLY A 258 -15.39 -13.22 3.43
C GLY A 258 -14.35 -13.76 2.44
N GLU A 259 -13.79 -12.95 1.56
CA GLU A 259 -12.71 -13.40 0.68
C GLU A 259 -11.46 -13.76 1.46
N LEU A 260 -10.82 -14.86 1.04
CA LEU A 260 -9.70 -15.45 1.74
C LEU A 260 -8.38 -15.02 1.10
N ILE A 261 -7.42 -14.69 1.97
CA ILE A 261 -6.04 -14.39 1.64
C ILE A 261 -5.15 -15.35 2.42
N ARG A 262 -4.14 -15.94 1.77
CA ARG A 262 -3.16 -16.83 2.39
C ARG A 262 -1.73 -16.41 2.05
N CYS A 263 -0.87 -16.43 3.05
CA CYS A 263 0.56 -16.21 2.94
C CYS A 263 1.29 -17.49 3.37
N LEU A 264 2.01 -18.13 2.45
CA LEU A 264 2.73 -19.37 2.70
C LEU A 264 4.21 -19.08 2.90
N HIS A 265 4.79 -19.69 3.94
CA HIS A 265 6.20 -19.58 4.33
C HIS A 265 6.64 -18.13 4.59
N MET A 266 5.75 -17.30 5.15
CA MET A 266 6.00 -15.90 5.50
C MET A 266 5.96 -15.63 7.02
N ALA A 267 5.87 -16.69 7.81
CA ALA A 267 5.81 -16.70 9.27
C ALA A 267 6.30 -18.06 9.80
N ASP A 268 6.41 -18.22 11.11
CA ASP A 268 6.69 -19.52 11.74
C ASP A 268 5.64 -20.58 11.39
N ASP A 269 4.37 -20.17 11.33
CA ASP A 269 3.30 -20.99 10.76
C ASP A 269 3.46 -21.07 9.23
N ALA A 270 3.40 -22.30 8.70
CA ALA A 270 3.57 -22.55 7.26
C ALA A 270 2.55 -21.79 6.40
N VAL A 271 1.36 -21.54 6.94
CA VAL A 271 0.30 -20.76 6.29
C VAL A 271 -0.31 -19.81 7.31
N VAL A 272 -0.24 -18.51 7.02
CA VAL A 272 -1.04 -17.49 7.71
C VAL A 272 -2.19 -17.10 6.80
N GLN A 273 -3.40 -17.07 7.33
CA GLN A 273 -4.59 -16.76 6.56
C GLN A 273 -5.32 -15.55 7.12
N TYR A 274 -6.09 -14.88 6.26
CA TYR A 274 -6.86 -13.68 6.56
C TYR A 274 -8.16 -13.72 5.77
N ILE A 275 -9.27 -13.50 6.46
CA ILE A 275 -10.60 -13.38 5.86
C ILE A 275 -10.96 -11.90 5.88
N VAL A 276 -11.23 -11.33 4.69
CA VAL A 276 -11.64 -9.93 4.55
C VAL A 276 -12.89 -9.70 5.42
N PRO A 277 -12.87 -8.76 6.38
CA PRO A 277 -13.91 -8.65 7.38
C PRO A 277 -15.11 -7.90 6.81
N SER A 278 -16.32 -8.30 7.20
CA SER A 278 -17.52 -7.50 6.94
C SER A 278 -17.63 -6.41 8.00
N LEU A 279 -17.35 -5.15 7.62
CA LEU A 279 -17.38 -4.01 8.52
C LEU A 279 -18.33 -2.92 8.00
N ASP A 280 -19.21 -2.43 8.87
CA ASP A 280 -20.06 -1.28 8.58
C ASP A 280 -19.34 0.03 8.96
N ILE A 281 -18.77 0.70 7.96
CA ILE A 281 -17.97 1.92 8.11
C ILE A 281 -18.61 3.05 7.28
N PRO A 282 -19.84 3.51 7.60
CA PRO A 282 -20.43 4.60 6.86
C PRO A 282 -19.63 5.88 7.12
N VAL A 283 -19.36 6.63 6.06
CA VAL A 283 -18.75 7.97 6.17
C VAL A 283 -19.81 8.98 5.79
N ARG A 284 -20.04 9.99 6.63
CA ARG A 284 -20.97 11.09 6.34
C ARG A 284 -20.21 12.39 6.23
N ALA A 285 -20.35 13.04 5.09
CA ALA A 285 -19.88 14.41 4.88
C ALA A 285 -21.01 15.39 5.18
N VAL A 286 -20.83 16.24 6.20
CA VAL A 286 -21.82 17.22 6.64
C VAL A 286 -21.44 18.59 6.07
N TYR A 287 -22.25 19.04 5.12
CA TYR A 287 -22.17 20.37 4.53
C TYR A 287 -23.08 21.35 5.28
N ALA A 288 -22.92 22.65 5.00
CA ALA A 288 -23.72 23.70 5.63
C ALA A 288 -25.25 23.54 5.43
N ASN A 289 -25.68 22.98 4.29
CA ASN A 289 -27.10 22.85 3.94
C ASN A 289 -27.60 21.39 3.86
N ARG A 290 -26.71 20.39 3.82
CA ARG A 290 -27.06 18.98 3.62
C ARG A 290 -26.00 18.06 4.21
N SER A 291 -26.30 16.78 4.36
CA SER A 291 -25.27 15.75 4.47
C SER A 291 -25.29 14.78 3.29
N VAL A 292 -24.16 14.09 3.08
CA VAL A 292 -24.01 13.04 2.06
C VAL A 292 -23.41 11.82 2.74
N VAL A 293 -24.04 10.66 2.56
CA VAL A 293 -23.45 9.38 2.95
C VAL A 293 -22.55 8.88 1.82
N LEU A 294 -21.32 8.57 2.19
CA LEU A 294 -20.30 7.98 1.34
C LEU A 294 -20.10 6.53 1.79
N ARG A 295 -19.85 5.64 0.82
CA ARG A 295 -19.43 4.26 1.06
C ARG A 295 -17.93 4.20 0.80
N PRO A 296 -17.09 4.13 1.84
CA PRO A 296 -15.66 4.06 1.63
C PRO A 296 -15.29 2.68 1.06
N GLU A 297 -14.36 2.66 0.11
CA GLU A 297 -13.94 1.46 -0.59
C GLU A 297 -12.68 0.89 0.08
N LEU A 298 -12.65 -0.43 0.32
CA LEU A 298 -11.43 -1.11 0.75
C LEU A 298 -10.46 -1.18 -0.43
N ASP A 299 -9.43 -0.34 -0.41
CA ASP A 299 -8.52 -0.20 -1.56
C ASP A 299 -7.07 -0.56 -1.26
N THR A 300 -6.71 -0.78 0.01
CA THR A 300 -5.36 -1.23 0.39
C THR A 300 -5.44 -2.20 1.57
N ILE A 301 -4.82 -3.36 1.42
CA ILE A 301 -4.59 -4.35 2.47
C ILE A 301 -3.09 -4.59 2.57
N VAL A 302 -2.50 -4.32 3.74
CA VAL A 302 -1.10 -4.61 4.03
C VAL A 302 -1.02 -5.73 5.05
N LEU A 303 -0.38 -6.84 4.68
CA LEU A 303 -0.23 -8.03 5.49
C LEU A 303 1.16 -8.08 6.10
N GLU A 304 1.24 -8.45 7.37
CA GLU A 304 2.50 -8.76 8.07
C GLU A 304 2.38 -10.15 8.70
N PRO A 305 2.56 -11.22 7.91
CA PRO A 305 2.29 -12.60 8.34
C PRO A 305 3.10 -13.03 9.55
N HIS A 306 4.39 -12.72 9.57
CA HIS A 306 5.29 -12.95 10.71
C HIS A 306 4.85 -12.27 12.03
N LEU A 307 3.94 -11.30 11.98
CA LEU A 307 3.36 -10.64 13.17
C LEU A 307 1.88 -11.02 13.39
N ALA A 308 1.30 -11.86 12.53
CA ALA A 308 -0.12 -12.15 12.46
C ALA A 308 -0.99 -10.87 12.36
N LEU A 309 -0.48 -9.83 11.70
CA LEU A 309 -1.16 -8.55 11.55
C LEU A 309 -1.63 -8.32 10.11
N ALA A 310 -2.71 -7.54 9.99
CA ALA A 310 -3.14 -6.92 8.74
C ALA A 310 -3.58 -5.48 9.02
N THR A 311 -3.26 -4.58 8.11
CA THR A 311 -3.79 -3.21 8.10
C THR A 311 -4.67 -3.04 6.87
N LEU A 312 -5.91 -2.61 7.08
CA LEU A 312 -6.89 -2.37 6.03
C LEU A 312 -7.21 -0.89 5.97
N THR A 313 -7.17 -0.32 4.76
CA THR A 313 -7.45 1.09 4.51
C THR A 313 -8.67 1.22 3.61
N TRP A 314 -9.70 1.89 4.14
CA TRP A 314 -10.90 2.27 3.41
C TRP A 314 -10.84 3.75 3.04
N ARG A 315 -11.26 4.06 1.81
CA ARG A 315 -11.19 5.43 1.29
C ARG A 315 -12.50 5.88 0.68
N ALA A 316 -12.92 7.08 1.07
CA ALA A 316 -14.00 7.81 0.41
C ALA A 316 -13.51 9.18 -0.02
N ARG A 317 -14.20 9.80 -0.97
CA ARG A 317 -13.98 11.20 -1.33
C ARG A 317 -15.28 11.92 -1.55
N THR A 318 -15.26 13.21 -1.27
CA THR A 318 -16.40 14.10 -1.55
C THR A 318 -15.88 15.44 -2.09
N PRO A 319 -16.62 16.12 -2.97
CA PRO A 319 -16.17 17.40 -3.52
C PRO A 319 -15.95 18.42 -2.40
N LEU A 320 -14.83 19.14 -2.46
CA LEU A 320 -14.59 20.31 -1.63
C LEU A 320 -15.32 21.52 -2.22
N PRO A 321 -16.17 22.20 -1.43
CA PRO A 321 -16.84 23.40 -1.89
C PRO A 321 -15.84 24.56 -2.03
N ARG A 322 -16.14 25.51 -2.92
CA ARG A 322 -15.33 26.74 -3.15
C ARG A 322 -14.96 27.48 -1.86
N LYS A 323 -15.87 27.49 -0.89
CA LYS A 323 -15.59 27.91 0.49
C LYS A 323 -15.41 26.65 1.33
N PRO A 324 -14.18 26.23 1.68
CA PRO A 324 -13.94 24.96 2.40
C PRO A 324 -14.69 24.84 3.73
N SER A 325 -15.03 25.97 4.37
CA SER A 325 -15.86 26.04 5.59
C SER A 325 -17.28 25.49 5.38
N HIS A 326 -17.76 25.37 4.14
CA HIS A 326 -19.06 24.76 3.85
C HIS A 326 -19.05 23.25 4.02
N LEU A 327 -17.89 22.58 3.99
CA LEU A 327 -17.74 21.22 4.51
C LEU A 327 -17.34 21.32 5.98
N ARG A 328 -18.36 21.23 6.84
CA ARG A 328 -18.20 21.48 8.27
C ARG A 328 -17.54 20.30 8.94
N GLU A 329 -18.11 19.11 8.76
CA GLU A 329 -17.77 17.92 9.55
C GLU A 329 -17.72 16.66 8.70
N ILE A 330 -16.90 15.72 9.14
CA ILE A 330 -16.90 14.33 8.69
C ILE A 330 -17.23 13.44 9.89
N TRP A 331 -18.22 12.56 9.73
CA TRP A 331 -18.55 11.53 10.71
C TRP A 331 -18.25 10.15 10.15
N ILE A 332 -17.73 9.27 11.00
CA ILE A 332 -17.24 7.96 10.61
C ILE A 332 -17.85 6.91 11.55
N GLY A 333 -18.37 5.84 10.95
CA GLY A 333 -18.99 4.74 11.65
C GLY A 333 -20.49 4.93 11.93
N PRO A 334 -21.16 3.89 12.44
CA PRO A 334 -22.59 3.92 12.71
C PRO A 334 -23.00 5.08 13.62
N THR A 335 -24.23 5.58 13.44
CA THR A 335 -24.80 6.62 14.31
C THR A 335 -25.20 6.04 15.67
N PRO A 336 -24.62 6.52 16.80
CA PRO A 336 -25.09 6.18 18.12
C PRO A 336 -26.56 6.55 18.28
N SER A 337 -27.26 5.76 19.09
CA SER A 337 -28.64 6.08 19.47
C SER A 337 -28.70 7.45 20.15
N GLY A 338 -29.70 8.26 19.81
CA GLY A 338 -29.89 9.59 20.39
C GLY A 338 -29.09 10.72 19.73
N GLU A 339 -28.17 10.42 18.81
CA GLU A 339 -27.42 11.43 18.06
C GLU A 339 -28.12 11.81 16.74
N PRO A 340 -27.88 13.02 16.21
CA PRO A 340 -28.37 13.40 14.89
C PRO A 340 -27.90 12.41 13.82
N ILE A 341 -28.82 12.00 12.95
CA ILE A 341 -28.51 11.15 11.79
C ILE A 341 -28.18 11.95 10.53
N ASP A 342 -28.59 13.22 10.48
CA ASP A 342 -28.45 14.11 9.33
C ASP A 342 -28.54 15.57 9.79
N PHE A 343 -28.12 16.50 8.95
CA PHE A 343 -28.33 17.94 9.11
C PHE A 343 -28.95 18.50 7.83
N ARG A 344 -30.12 19.14 7.97
CA ARG A 344 -30.85 19.77 6.85
C ARG A 344 -31.03 21.25 7.15
N ASP A 345 -30.53 22.10 6.26
CA ASP A 345 -30.54 23.56 6.43
C ASP A 345 -29.98 24.01 7.79
N GLY A 346 -28.93 23.32 8.26
CA GLY A 346 -28.29 23.57 9.55
C GLY A 346 -29.05 23.04 10.77
N ARG A 347 -30.20 22.37 10.61
CA ARG A 347 -30.96 21.76 11.71
C ARG A 347 -30.67 20.25 11.83
N PRO A 348 -30.43 19.73 13.05
CA PRO A 348 -30.21 18.31 13.26
C PRO A 348 -31.51 17.53 12.97
N VAL A 349 -31.36 16.39 12.33
CA VAL A 349 -32.44 15.43 12.03
C VAL A 349 -32.20 14.18 12.84
N PHE A 350 -33.26 13.66 13.47
CA PHE A 350 -33.20 12.50 14.35
C PHE A 350 -34.11 11.38 13.84
N THR A 351 -33.84 10.15 14.28
CA THR A 351 -34.71 9.01 13.97
C THR A 351 -36.04 9.06 14.73
N ARG A 352 -36.04 9.60 15.96
CA ARG A 352 -37.21 9.68 16.83
C ARG A 352 -37.27 11.04 17.51
N LEU A 353 -38.48 11.49 17.87
CA LEU A 353 -38.66 12.74 18.60
C LEU A 353 -37.97 12.73 19.97
N GLY A 354 -37.97 11.57 20.65
CA GLY A 354 -37.29 11.40 21.94
C GLY A 354 -35.80 11.68 21.87
N ASP A 355 -35.13 11.23 20.79
CA ASP A 355 -33.71 11.49 20.54
C ASP A 355 -33.44 13.00 20.44
N ALA A 356 -34.29 13.72 19.71
CA ALA A 356 -34.19 15.16 19.54
C ALA A 356 -34.31 15.91 20.88
N THR A 357 -35.28 15.51 21.72
CA THR A 357 -35.47 16.12 23.04
C THR A 357 -34.28 15.87 23.97
N SER A 358 -33.74 14.64 24.00
CA SER A 358 -32.57 14.32 24.82
C SER A 358 -31.31 15.03 24.34
N TRP A 359 -31.10 15.15 23.03
CA TRP A 359 -29.97 15.85 22.46
C TRP A 359 -30.01 17.36 22.76
N LEU A 360 -31.18 18.00 22.59
CA LEU A 360 -31.36 19.42 22.91
C LEU A 360 -31.11 19.71 24.40
N ALA A 361 -31.57 18.82 25.29
CA ALA A 361 -31.30 18.95 26.73
C ALA A 361 -29.79 18.85 27.04
N LYS A 362 -29.05 17.95 26.37
CA LYS A 362 -27.59 17.85 26.50
C LYS A 362 -26.86 19.10 26.03
N GLN A 363 -27.27 19.67 24.89
CA GLN A 363 -26.66 20.89 24.34
C GLN A 363 -26.89 22.11 25.27
N ALA A 364 -28.12 22.28 25.77
CA ALA A 364 -28.44 23.36 26.71
C ALA A 364 -27.64 23.26 28.03
N THR A 365 -27.24 22.06 28.43
CA THR A 365 -26.40 21.85 29.62
C THR A 365 -24.93 22.19 29.34
N GLN A 366 -24.45 22.02 28.10
CA GLN A 366 -23.08 22.35 27.70
C GLN A 366 -22.85 23.83 27.40
N GLU A 367 -23.88 24.58 26.98
CA GLU A 367 -23.79 26.03 26.76
C GLU A 367 -23.91 26.86 28.06
N GLY A 368 -24.37 26.24 29.15
CA GLY A 368 -24.54 26.87 30.46
C GLY A 368 -23.34 26.75 31.42
N SER A 369 -22.25 26.13 30.96
CA SER A 369 -21.00 25.87 31.70
C SER A 369 -19.82 26.39 30.90
#